data_AF-A0A7V4PB48-F1
#
_entry.id   AF-A0A7V4PB48-F1
#
_cell.length_a   1.000
_cell.length_b   1.000
_cell.length_c   1.000
_cell.angle_alpha   90.00
_cell.angle_beta   90.00
_cell.angle_gamma   90.00
#
_symmetry.space_group_name_H-M   'P 1'
#
loop_
_entity.id
_entity.type
_entity.pdbx_description
1 polymer ?
#
loop_
_entity_poly.entity_id
_entity_poly.type
_entity_poly.pdbx_seq_one_letter_code
_entity_poly.pdbx_strand_id
1 'polypeptide(L)'
;MKTEPQTATTLCVASPLAAEDLRRGDYVSILYEVVEYPSFFWSCDPQLLAPGEPVAIRRLPGDCGTPLKVKAICLPFVFVKLPSGEHRTLDVRQHRLVRLSRSYARQVCKALAKTSAAGALA
;
A
#
# COMPACT_ATOMS: atom_id res chain seq x y z
N MET A 1 18.46 37.72 -23.96
CA MET A 1 17.77 37.08 -22.82
C MET A 1 18.01 35.59 -22.92
N LYS A 2 18.74 34.99 -21.97
CA LYS A 2 18.93 33.54 -21.90
C LYS A 2 17.69 32.96 -21.23
N THR A 3 16.89 32.22 -21.97
CA THR A 3 15.76 31.47 -21.42
C THR A 3 16.33 30.26 -20.69
N GLU A 4 16.32 30.28 -19.37
CA GLU A 4 16.61 29.10 -18.57
C GLU A 4 15.52 28.05 -18.82
N PRO A 5 15.87 26.77 -19.06
CA PRO A 5 14.86 25.74 -19.24
C PRO A 5 14.13 25.55 -17.91
N GLN A 6 12.83 25.87 -17.88
CA GLN A 6 11.95 25.48 -16.79
C GLN A 6 12.02 23.95 -16.65
N THR A 7 12.62 23.49 -15.55
CA THR A 7 12.68 22.07 -15.21
C THR A 7 11.24 21.60 -14.94
N ALA A 8 10.58 21.05 -15.95
CA ALA A 8 9.25 20.50 -15.80
C ALA A 8 9.30 19.34 -14.79
N THR A 9 8.75 19.55 -13.60
CA THR A 9 8.66 18.52 -12.56
C THR A 9 7.85 17.36 -13.10
N THR A 10 8.53 16.29 -13.52
CA THR A 10 7.88 15.12 -14.13
C THR A 10 7.03 14.42 -13.08
N LEU A 11 5.71 14.56 -13.19
CA LEU A 11 4.75 13.85 -12.35
C LEU A 11 4.84 12.35 -12.66
N CYS A 12 5.15 11.54 -11.65
CA CYS A 12 5.10 10.08 -11.74
C CYS A 12 3.80 9.57 -11.15
N VAL A 13 2.97 8.93 -11.97
CA VAL A 13 1.71 8.32 -11.54
C VAL A 13 1.97 6.89 -11.05
N ALA A 14 1.41 6.53 -9.90
CA ALA A 14 1.43 5.16 -9.41
C ALA A 14 0.46 4.29 -10.22
N SER A 15 0.83 3.06 -10.55
CA SER A 15 -0.02 2.16 -11.33
C SER A 15 -0.59 1.03 -10.48
N PRO A 16 -1.85 0.62 -10.69
CA PRO A 16 -2.40 -0.59 -10.08
C PRO A 16 -1.51 -1.80 -10.36
N LEU A 17 -1.34 -2.67 -9.38
CA LEU A 17 -0.47 -3.83 -9.49
C LEU A 17 -1.22 -5.11 -9.11
N ALA A 18 -1.26 -6.06 -10.04
CA ALA A 18 -1.79 -7.40 -9.80
C ALA A 18 -0.81 -8.23 -8.95
N ALA A 19 -1.30 -9.27 -8.28
CA ALA A 19 -0.50 -10.07 -7.37
C ALA A 19 0.61 -10.84 -8.11
N GLU A 20 0.26 -11.38 -9.27
CA GLU A 20 1.12 -12.11 -10.21
C GLU A 20 2.23 -11.25 -10.83
N ASP A 21 2.06 -9.93 -10.86
CA ASP A 21 3.03 -8.97 -11.41
C ASP A 21 4.05 -8.49 -10.39
N LEU A 22 3.90 -8.86 -9.12
CA LEU A 22 4.84 -8.50 -8.06
C LEU A 22 6.22 -9.11 -8.33
N ARG A 23 7.26 -8.30 -8.17
CA ARG A 23 8.65 -8.75 -8.25
C ARG A 23 9.41 -8.35 -6.99
N ARG A 24 10.36 -9.19 -6.59
CA ARG A 24 11.28 -8.87 -5.49
C ARG A 24 12.03 -7.57 -5.82
N GLY A 25 12.06 -6.65 -4.87
CA GLY A 25 12.70 -5.35 -5.02
C GLY A 25 11.79 -4.24 -5.56
N ASP A 26 10.55 -4.55 -5.94
CA ASP A 26 9.55 -3.53 -6.23
C ASP A 26 9.27 -2.65 -5.01
N TYR A 27 8.92 -1.40 -5.29
CA TYR A 27 8.35 -0.50 -4.32
C TYR A 27 6.85 -0.42 -4.58
N VAL A 28 6.07 -0.78 -3.57
CA VAL A 28 4.61 -0.80 -3.63
C VAL A 28 4.04 0.03 -2.48
N SER A 29 2.82 0.50 -2.63
CA SER A 29 2.01 1.02 -1.52
C SER A 29 0.69 0.29 -1.51
N ILE A 30 0.06 0.21 -0.34
CA ILE A 30 -1.34 -0.16 -0.25
C ILE A 30 -2.17 1.00 -0.83
N LEU A 31 -3.09 0.67 -1.73
CA LEU A 31 -4.08 1.59 -2.28
C LEU A 31 -5.35 1.57 -1.43
N TYR A 32 -5.85 0.37 -1.13
CA TYR A 32 -6.93 0.11 -0.17
C TYR A 32 -6.83 -1.33 0.33
N GLU A 33 -7.45 -1.57 1.47
CA GLU A 33 -7.69 -2.91 2.01
C GLU A 33 -9.16 -3.30 1.84
N VAL A 34 -9.42 -4.60 1.72
CA VAL A 34 -10.75 -5.20 1.73
C VAL A 34 -10.91 -5.88 3.08
N VAL A 35 -11.92 -5.44 3.81
CA VAL A 35 -12.29 -5.96 5.13
C VAL A 35 -13.69 -6.55 5.07
N GLU A 36 -13.86 -7.72 5.66
CA GLU A 36 -15.13 -8.43 5.69
C GLU A 36 -15.82 -8.20 7.03
N TYR A 37 -17.08 -7.78 6.98
CA TYR A 37 -17.92 -7.59 8.16
C TYR A 37 -19.14 -8.52 8.10
N PRO A 38 -19.63 -9.01 9.25
CA PRO A 38 -20.89 -9.76 9.29
C PRO A 38 -22.07 -8.95 8.70
N SER A 39 -22.98 -9.63 8.00
CA SER A 39 -24.15 -8.98 7.36
C SER A 39 -25.12 -8.31 8.32
N PHE A 40 -25.11 -8.66 9.61
CA PHE A 40 -25.98 -8.02 10.60
C PHE A 40 -25.71 -6.52 10.81
N PHE A 41 -24.55 -6.00 10.39
CA PHE A 41 -24.29 -4.56 10.36
C PHE A 41 -25.12 -3.81 9.29
N TRP A 42 -25.78 -4.53 8.36
CA TRP A 42 -26.66 -4.00 7.31
C TRP A 42 -28.10 -4.47 7.48
N SER A 43 -28.68 -4.22 8.66
CA SER A 43 -30.10 -4.44 8.97
C SER A 43 -30.60 -5.89 8.90
N CYS A 44 -29.69 -6.87 8.74
CA CYS A 44 -30.03 -8.29 8.60
C CYS A 44 -31.10 -8.56 7.53
N ASP A 45 -31.22 -7.75 6.46
CA ASP A 45 -32.27 -7.96 5.47
C ASP A 45 -32.03 -9.28 4.74
N PRO A 46 -32.81 -10.33 5.03
CA PRO A 46 -32.55 -11.67 4.49
C PRO A 46 -32.90 -11.75 3.01
N GLN A 47 -33.58 -10.75 2.43
CA GLN A 47 -33.84 -10.66 1.00
C GLN A 47 -32.64 -10.11 0.24
N LEU A 48 -31.82 -9.27 0.88
CA LEU A 48 -30.65 -8.63 0.26
C LEU A 48 -29.33 -9.34 0.59
N LEU A 49 -29.20 -9.91 1.80
CA LEU A 49 -27.96 -10.52 2.28
C LEU A 49 -28.28 -11.77 3.10
N ALA A 50 -27.67 -12.91 2.73
CA ALA A 50 -27.77 -14.10 3.56
C ALA A 50 -27.14 -13.85 4.94
N PRO A 51 -27.74 -14.31 6.05
CA PRO A 51 -27.21 -14.09 7.41
C PRO A 51 -25.78 -14.62 7.63
N GLY A 52 -25.34 -15.59 6.81
CA GLY A 52 -23.99 -16.15 6.87
C GLY A 52 -23.00 -15.55 5.87
N GLU A 53 -23.42 -14.64 5.01
CA GLU A 53 -22.56 -14.07 3.97
C GLU A 53 -21.93 -12.75 4.47
N PRO A 54 -20.59 -12.65 4.55
CA PRO A 54 -19.95 -11.42 4.97
C PRO A 54 -20.03 -10.34 3.88
N VAL A 55 -20.13 -9.09 4.30
CA VAL A 55 -20.10 -7.91 3.44
C VAL A 55 -18.67 -7.41 3.34
N ALA A 56 -18.12 -7.41 2.12
CA ALA A 56 -16.78 -6.92 1.84
C ALA A 56 -16.78 -5.40 1.60
N ILE A 57 -15.97 -4.67 2.36
CA ILE A 57 -15.84 -3.21 2.26
C ILE A 57 -14.42 -2.84 1.89
N ARG A 58 -14.29 -1.84 1.01
CA ARG A 58 -13.01 -1.21 0.68
C ARG A 58 -12.73 -0.07 1.63
N ARG A 59 -11.57 -0.11 2.27
CA ARG A 59 -11.11 0.85 3.26
C ARG A 59 -9.74 1.40 2.89
N LEU A 60 -9.52 2.69 3.15
CA LEU A 60 -8.19 3.29 3.06
C LEU A 60 -7.49 3.11 4.42
N PRO A 61 -6.40 2.33 4.51
CA PRO A 61 -5.70 2.16 5.77
C PRO A 61 -4.90 3.44 6.12
N GLY A 62 -4.59 3.63 7.39
CA GLY A 62 -3.89 4.84 7.88
C GLY A 62 -2.46 4.97 7.35
N ASP A 63 -1.87 3.89 6.88
CA ASP A 63 -0.53 3.83 6.28
C ASP A 63 -0.56 3.87 4.73
N CYS A 64 -1.72 4.18 4.13
CA CYS A 64 -1.86 4.38 2.69
C CYS A 64 -0.86 5.42 2.17
N GLY A 65 -0.21 5.12 1.06
CA GLY A 65 0.86 5.94 0.47
C GLY A 65 2.27 5.63 1.01
N THR A 66 2.39 4.84 2.08
CA THR A 66 3.71 4.47 2.62
C THR A 66 4.43 3.51 1.66
N PRO A 67 5.64 3.83 1.17
CA PRO A 67 6.37 2.93 0.28
C PRO A 67 6.91 1.71 1.03
N LEU A 68 6.53 0.54 0.55
CA LEU A 68 6.94 -0.78 1.04
C LEU A 68 7.84 -1.44 0.01
N LYS A 69 8.99 -1.96 0.44
CA LYS A 69 9.91 -2.70 -0.45
C LYS A 69 9.63 -4.19 -0.38
N VAL A 70 9.32 -4.80 -1.52
CA VAL A 70 9.08 -6.25 -1.61
C VAL A 70 10.39 -7.02 -1.40
N LYS A 71 10.40 -7.96 -0.46
CA LYS A 71 11.58 -8.74 -0.07
C LYS A 71 11.49 -10.20 -0.48
N ALA A 72 10.33 -10.82 -0.29
CA ALA A 72 10.04 -12.19 -0.73
C ALA A 72 8.55 -12.31 -1.07
N ILE A 73 8.21 -13.26 -1.92
CA ILE A 73 6.85 -13.48 -2.42
C ILE A 73 6.54 -14.97 -2.33
N CYS A 74 5.42 -15.31 -1.73
CA CYS A 74 4.79 -16.63 -1.76
C CYS A 74 3.27 -16.39 -1.82
N LEU A 75 2.73 -16.19 -3.02
CA LEU A 75 1.34 -15.74 -3.19
C LEU A 75 0.36 -16.65 -2.41
N PRO A 76 -0.61 -16.07 -1.68
CA PRO A 76 -0.96 -14.64 -1.64
C PRO A 76 -0.15 -13.79 -0.64
N PHE A 77 0.84 -14.37 0.03
CA PHE A 77 1.62 -13.71 1.09
C PHE A 77 2.87 -13.03 0.55
N VAL A 78 3.07 -11.77 0.91
CA VAL A 78 4.17 -10.95 0.41
C VAL A 78 4.91 -10.34 1.58
N PHE A 79 6.19 -10.68 1.71
CA PHE A 79 7.06 -10.13 2.75
C PHE A 79 7.62 -8.79 2.29
N VAL A 80 7.37 -7.74 3.07
CA VAL A 80 7.75 -6.36 2.74
C VAL A 80 8.55 -5.71 3.86
N LYS A 81 9.39 -4.74 3.48
CA LYS A 81 10.14 -3.88 4.40
C LYS A 81 9.54 -2.47 4.40
N LEU A 82 9.26 -1.94 5.59
CA LEU A 82 8.79 -0.57 5.82
C LEU A 82 9.94 0.44 5.75
N PRO A 83 9.64 1.75 5.57
CA PRO A 83 10.64 2.81 5.65
C PRO A 83 11.38 2.86 7.00
N SER A 84 10.71 2.51 8.10
CA SER A 84 11.28 2.43 9.45
C SER A 84 12.40 1.40 9.59
N GLY A 85 12.45 0.42 8.69
CA GLY A 85 13.38 -0.70 8.78
C GLY A 85 12.69 -2.02 9.17
N GLU A 86 11.51 -1.93 9.78
CA GLU A 86 10.68 -3.07 10.16
C GLU A 86 10.18 -3.85 8.95
N HIS A 87 9.72 -5.08 9.21
CA HIS A 87 9.17 -5.95 8.18
C HIS A 87 7.80 -6.43 8.59
N ARG A 88 6.94 -6.67 7.59
CA ARG A 88 5.65 -7.35 7.80
C ARG A 88 5.30 -8.19 6.58
N THR A 89 4.31 -9.05 6.75
CA THR A 89 3.72 -9.81 5.65
C THR A 89 2.38 -9.21 5.28
N LEU A 90 2.14 -9.03 3.99
CA LEU A 90 0.85 -8.62 3.43
C LEU A 90 0.15 -9.84 2.84
N ASP A 91 -1.15 -9.99 3.10
CA ASP A 91 -2.03 -10.84 2.31
C ASP A 91 -2.64 -10.01 1.16
N VAL A 92 -2.22 -10.27 -0.08
CA VAL A 92 -2.66 -9.49 -1.24
C VAL A 92 -4.09 -9.80 -1.70
N ARG A 93 -4.77 -10.76 -1.06
CA ARG A 93 -6.21 -10.95 -1.21
C ARG A 93 -6.98 -9.85 -0.51
N GLN A 94 -6.47 -9.39 0.64
CA GLN A 94 -7.03 -8.31 1.42
C GLN A 94 -6.46 -6.95 0.98
N HIS A 95 -5.23 -6.89 0.50
CA HIS A 95 -4.59 -5.62 0.16
C HIS A 95 -4.49 -5.42 -1.35
N ARG A 96 -5.06 -4.33 -1.85
CA ARG A 96 -4.79 -3.87 -3.23
C ARG A 96 -3.58 -2.96 -3.24
N LEU A 97 -2.64 -3.27 -4.12
CA LEU A 97 -1.35 -2.62 -4.19
C LEU A 97 -1.24 -1.75 -5.45
N VAL A 98 -0.45 -0.69 -5.34
CA VAL A 98 0.02 0.10 -6.47
C VAL A 98 1.54 0.06 -6.52
N ARG A 99 2.10 0.01 -7.73
CA ARG A 99 3.54 0.14 -7.96
C ARG A 99 3.90 1.63 -7.92
N LEU A 100 4.90 1.95 -7.11
CA LEU A 100 5.49 3.29 -7.03
C LEU A 100 6.70 3.40 -7.95
N SER A 101 6.98 4.62 -8.44
CA SER A 101 8.24 4.87 -9.13
C SER A 101 9.41 4.72 -8.14
N ARG A 102 10.51 4.13 -8.62
CA ARG A 102 11.69 3.87 -7.77
C ARG A 102 12.30 5.15 -7.21
N SER A 103 12.30 6.24 -7.97
CA SER A 103 12.82 7.54 -7.55
C SER A 103 12.00 8.12 -6.40
N TYR A 104 10.67 8.18 -6.56
CA TYR A 104 9.75 8.64 -5.52
C TYR A 104 9.88 7.81 -4.24
N ALA A 105 9.75 6.48 -4.36
CA ALA A 105 9.77 5.60 -3.20
C ALA A 105 11.06 5.72 -2.38
N ARG A 106 12.22 5.82 -3.04
CA ARG A 106 13.51 6.00 -2.35
C ARG A 106 13.58 7.34 -1.61
N GLN A 107 13.12 8.43 -2.22
CA GLN A 107 13.12 9.75 -1.59
C GLN A 107 12.25 9.75 -0.33
N VAL A 108 11.02 9.23 -0.44
CA VAL A 108 10.08 9.14 0.68
C VAL A 108 10.59 8.19 1.76
N CYS A 109 11.11 7.01 1.41
CA CYS A 109 11.71 6.10 2.40
C CYS A 109 12.84 6.78 3.18
N LYS A 110 13.72 7.54 2.50
CA LYS A 110 14.82 8.26 3.14
C LYS A 110 14.31 9.34 4.09
N ALA A 111 13.22 10.03 3.74
CA ALA A 111 12.61 11.04 4.61
C ALA A 111 12.00 10.38 5.87
N LEU A 112 11.19 9.33 5.69
CA LEU A 112 10.49 8.66 6.80
C LEU A 112 11.42 7.86 7.74
N ALA A 113 12.52 7.31 7.21
CA ALA A 113 13.52 6.63 8.02
C ALA A 113 14.21 7.59 9.02
N LYS A 114 14.38 8.87 8.65
CA LYS A 114 14.98 9.87 9.55
C LYS A 114 14.04 10.23 10.70
N THR A 115 12.74 10.33 10.43
CA THR A 115 11.74 10.68 11.43
C THR A 115 11.54 9.57 12.47
N SER A 116 11.52 8.30 12.03
CA SER A 116 11.42 7.15 12.94
C SER A 116 12.65 7.00 13.85
N ALA A 117 13.85 7.30 13.36
CA ALA A 117 15.05 7.34 14.19
C ALA A 117 15.04 8.48 15.23
N ALA A 118 14.40 9.62 14.93
CA ALA A 118 14.31 10.75 15.85
C ALA A 118 13.21 10.57 16.93
N GLY A 119 12.13 9.85 16.63
CA GLY A 119 11.04 9.58 17.59
C GLY A 119 11.32 8.46 18.59
N ALA A 120 12.36 7.63 18.38
CA ALA A 120 12.74 6.56 19.29
C ALA A 120 13.64 7.01 20.47
N LEU A 121 13.90 8.32 20.58
CA LEU A 121 14.74 8.96 21.60
C LEU A 121 13.95 9.91 22.53
N ALA A 122 12.60 9.85 22.49
CA ALA A 122 11.71 10.66 23.31
C ALA A 122 10.94 9.78 24.31
#